data_AF-A0A2D8XLY7-F1
#
_entry.id   AF-A0A2D8XLY7-F1
#
_cell.length_a   1.000
_cell.length_b   1.000
_cell.length_c   1.000
_cell.angle_alpha   90.00
_cell.angle_beta   90.00
_cell.angle_gamma   90.00
#
_symmetry.space_group_name_H-M   'P 1'
#
loop_
_entity.id
_entity.type
_entity.pdbx_description
1 polymer ?
#
loop_
_entity_poly.entity_id
_entity_poly.type
_entity_poly.pdbx_seq_one_letter_code
_entity_poly.pdbx_strand_id
1 'polypeptide(L)'
;MAGFQTKTFLKHDDYMTPKSAWENIAHLIPKDKIIWEAFYGDGKSGEYLTELGFDVIHRPIDFFENDLGDIIVSNPPFSKSKEIIKRLSELDKPFIIIMPSSKINTSYFRENFKNKGLQIIIPRKRIHFTKHIDGKPVEGWKNATCFDCFYYCYKMNFDNDIEWLL
;
A
#
# COMPACT_ATOMS: atom_id res chain seq x y z
N MET A 1 -25.73 0.81 -33.67
CA MET A 1 -24.37 0.36 -33.33
C MET A 1 -23.57 1.58 -32.90
N ALA A 2 -23.50 1.86 -31.60
CA ALA A 2 -22.67 2.95 -31.10
C ALA A 2 -21.24 2.42 -30.95
N GLY A 3 -20.33 2.88 -31.82
CA GLY A 3 -18.91 2.58 -31.70
C GLY A 3 -18.35 3.30 -30.47
N PHE A 4 -18.01 2.55 -29.44
CA PHE A 4 -17.21 3.08 -28.34
C PHE A 4 -15.79 3.26 -28.85
N GLN A 5 -15.39 4.51 -29.07
CA GLN A 5 -13.98 4.84 -29.23
C GLN A 5 -13.30 4.60 -27.88
N THR A 6 -12.49 3.54 -27.81
CA THR A 6 -11.48 3.35 -26.77
C THR A 6 -10.42 4.44 -26.93
N LYS A 7 -10.69 5.64 -26.41
CA LYS A 7 -9.61 6.53 -26.01
C LYS A 7 -8.88 5.78 -24.90
N THR A 8 -7.76 5.17 -25.26
CA THR A 8 -6.79 4.55 -24.37
C THR A 8 -6.50 5.53 -23.24
N PHE A 9 -7.13 5.34 -22.08
CA PHE A 9 -6.71 6.03 -20.87
C PHE A 9 -5.28 5.56 -20.61
N LEU A 10 -4.31 6.43 -20.87
CA LEU A 10 -2.97 6.25 -20.33
C LEU A 10 -3.15 6.06 -18.83
N LYS A 11 -2.86 4.84 -18.38
CA LYS A 11 -3.13 4.40 -17.03
C LYS A 11 -2.00 4.95 -16.16
N HIS A 12 -2.14 6.20 -15.76
CA HIS A 12 -1.25 6.81 -14.77
C HIS A 12 -1.62 6.20 -13.42
N ASP A 13 -0.87 5.17 -13.01
CA ASP A 13 -1.00 4.49 -11.71
C ASP A 13 -0.20 5.20 -10.60
N ASP A 14 0.32 6.40 -10.87
CA ASP A 14 1.12 7.20 -9.94
C ASP A 14 0.23 7.95 -8.94
N TYR A 15 -0.19 7.22 -7.90
CA TYR A 15 -0.94 7.76 -6.76
C TYR A 15 -0.05 7.74 -5.51
N MET A 16 0.32 8.92 -5.02
CA MET A 16 1.22 9.05 -3.87
C MET A 16 0.45 9.02 -2.56
N THR A 17 1.02 8.32 -1.58
CA THR A 17 0.47 8.18 -0.24
C THR A 17 0.67 9.47 0.55
N PRO A 18 -0.39 10.07 1.13
CA PRO A 18 -0.22 11.22 2.00
C PRO A 18 0.49 10.80 3.30
N LYS A 19 1.33 11.67 3.86
CA LYS A 19 2.01 11.45 5.15
C LYS A 19 1.05 11.02 6.27
N SER A 20 -0.16 11.59 6.27
CA SER A 20 -1.20 11.28 7.27
C SER A 20 -1.63 9.81 7.28
N ALA A 21 -1.51 9.09 6.15
CA ALA A 21 -1.77 7.65 6.14
C ALA A 21 -0.76 6.90 7.02
N TRP A 22 0.52 7.28 6.95
CA TRP A 22 1.57 6.67 7.77
C TRP A 22 1.50 7.10 9.23
N GLU A 23 1.22 8.39 9.50
CA GLU A 23 1.01 8.91 10.85
C GLU A 23 -0.09 8.13 11.60
N ASN A 24 -1.19 7.83 10.91
CA ASN A 24 -2.34 7.14 11.48
C ASN A 24 -2.00 5.72 11.99
N ILE A 25 -1.00 5.05 11.42
CA ILE A 25 -0.62 3.69 11.81
C ILE A 25 0.76 3.60 12.46
N ALA A 26 1.46 4.72 12.66
CA ALA A 26 2.84 4.71 13.16
C ALA A 26 3.00 4.00 14.51
N HIS A 27 1.99 4.05 15.37
CA HIS A 27 1.97 3.36 16.66
C HIS A 27 1.82 1.83 16.57
N LEU A 28 1.44 1.30 15.39
CA LEU A 28 1.30 -0.13 15.10
C LEU A 28 2.49 -0.71 14.33
N ILE A 29 3.41 0.14 13.87
CA ILE A 29 4.61 -0.28 13.15
C ILE A 29 5.73 -0.55 14.18
N PRO A 30 6.37 -1.74 14.18
CA PRO A 30 7.49 -2.04 15.06
C PRO A 30 8.65 -1.06 14.86
N LYS A 31 9.24 -0.59 15.96
CA LYS A 31 10.34 0.39 15.96
C LYS A 31 11.73 -0.24 15.87
N ASP A 32 11.82 -1.54 16.10
CA ASP A 32 13.04 -2.35 16.12
C ASP A 32 13.33 -3.05 14.78
N LYS A 33 12.55 -2.75 13.73
CA LYS A 33 12.66 -3.38 12.41
C LYS A 33 13.03 -2.37 11.34
N ILE A 34 13.82 -2.82 10.35
CA ILE A 34 14.10 -2.05 9.15
C ILE A 34 12.91 -2.20 8.19
N ILE A 35 12.25 -1.08 7.89
CA ILE A 35 11.15 -1.01 6.94
C ILE A 35 11.68 -1.04 5.51
N TRP A 36 11.06 -1.84 4.66
CA TRP A 36 11.16 -1.72 3.23
C TRP A 36 9.88 -1.11 2.65
N GLU A 37 9.97 0.16 2.26
CA GLU A 37 8.95 0.82 1.44
C GLU A 37 9.24 0.48 -0.03
N ALA A 38 8.59 -0.58 -0.50
CA ALA A 38 8.99 -1.31 -1.69
C ALA A 38 8.58 -0.65 -3.03
N PHE A 39 7.67 0.32 -3.01
CA PHE A 39 7.20 1.00 -4.22
C PHE A 39 7.62 2.47 -4.19
N TYR A 40 8.58 2.82 -5.04
CA TYR A 40 9.29 4.10 -4.96
C TYR A 40 8.38 5.34 -5.13
N GLY A 41 7.45 5.31 -6.09
CA GLY A 41 6.61 6.47 -6.38
C GLY A 41 7.45 7.72 -6.67
N ASP A 42 7.21 8.78 -5.90
CA ASP A 42 7.95 10.05 -5.93
C ASP A 42 9.09 10.13 -4.88
N GLY A 43 9.35 9.05 -4.15
CA GLY A 43 10.35 8.99 -3.07
C GLY A 43 9.87 9.53 -1.72
N LYS A 44 8.74 10.25 -1.66
CA LYS A 44 8.29 10.94 -0.44
C LYS A 44 7.79 9.98 0.64
N SER A 45 7.25 8.82 0.27
CA SER A 45 6.77 7.83 1.25
C SER A 45 7.89 7.40 2.20
N GLY A 46 9.09 7.15 1.68
CA GLY A 46 10.26 6.83 2.50
C GLY A 46 10.72 7.98 3.40
N GLU A 47 10.68 9.22 2.90
CA GLU A 47 10.98 10.41 3.73
C GLU A 47 9.99 10.54 4.89
N TYR A 48 8.68 10.38 4.63
CA TYR A 48 7.64 10.45 5.65
C TYR A 48 7.82 9.40 6.74
N LEU A 49 8.09 8.15 6.38
CA LEU A 49 8.36 7.08 7.34
C LEU A 49 9.64 7.36 8.14
N THR A 50 10.69 7.88 7.49
CA THR A 50 11.93 8.27 8.18
C THR A 50 11.69 9.39 9.20
N GLU A 51 10.93 10.43 8.83
CA GLU A 51 10.54 11.53 9.73
C GLU A 51 9.71 11.07 10.93
N LEU A 52 8.97 9.96 10.80
CA LEU A 52 8.24 9.32 11.90
C LEU A 52 9.13 8.48 12.82
N GLY A 53 10.45 8.47 12.57
CA GLY A 53 11.45 7.79 13.38
C GLY A 53 11.49 6.29 13.15
N PHE A 54 11.46 5.86 11.88
CA PHE A 54 11.71 4.47 11.48
C PHE A 54 12.99 4.38 10.65
N ASP A 55 13.65 3.22 10.70
CA ASP A 55 14.74 2.89 9.77
C ASP A 55 14.14 2.39 8.46
N VAL A 56 14.40 3.09 7.35
CA VAL A 56 13.70 2.86 6.08
C VAL A 56 14.68 2.62 4.94
N ILE A 57 14.46 1.53 4.20
CA ILE A 57 15.01 1.28 2.88
C ILE A 57 13.97 1.68 1.85
N HIS A 58 14.26 2.72 1.07
CA HIS A 58 13.40 3.20 -0.01
C HIS A 58 14.24 3.65 -1.19
N ARG A 59 14.27 2.85 -2.26
CA ARG A 59 15.13 3.04 -3.44
C ARG A 59 14.33 2.73 -4.71
N PRO A 60 14.69 3.31 -5.87
CA PRO A 60 14.04 3.03 -7.15
C PRO A 60 14.48 1.66 -7.71
N ILE A 61 14.08 0.58 -7.03
CA ILE A 61 14.38 -0.81 -7.38
C ILE A 61 13.08 -1.59 -7.56
N ASP A 62 13.10 -2.66 -8.34
CA ASP A 62 11.91 -3.46 -8.61
C ASP A 62 11.58 -4.40 -7.43
N PHE A 63 10.36 -4.29 -6.89
CA PHE A 63 9.82 -5.18 -5.86
C PHE A 63 9.87 -6.67 -6.24
N PHE A 64 9.69 -7.00 -7.52
CA PHE A 64 9.65 -8.39 -7.98
C PHE A 64 11.04 -9.04 -8.05
N GLU A 65 12.11 -8.25 -8.08
CA GLU A 65 13.49 -8.72 -8.21
C GLU A 65 14.28 -8.63 -6.91
N ASN A 66 13.71 -8.01 -5.87
CA ASN A 66 14.40 -7.71 -4.62
C ASN A 66 13.65 -8.26 -3.40
N ASP A 67 14.36 -8.34 -2.28
CA ASP A 67 13.81 -8.66 -0.97
C ASP A 67 14.66 -7.98 0.11
N LEU A 68 14.19 -6.83 0.62
CA LEU A 68 14.94 -5.98 1.55
C LEU A 68 14.18 -5.78 2.86
N GLY A 69 14.89 -5.27 3.87
CA GLY A 69 14.35 -4.96 5.20
C GLY A 69 13.82 -6.18 5.95
N ASP A 70 13.32 -5.95 7.15
CA ASP A 70 12.72 -6.98 8.01
C ASP A 70 11.19 -7.04 7.84
N ILE A 71 10.59 -5.93 7.44
CA ILE A 71 9.15 -5.74 7.27
C ILE A 71 8.87 -4.88 6.04
N ILE A 72 7.80 -5.18 5.31
CA ILE A 72 7.32 -4.33 4.21
C ILE A 72 6.23 -3.41 4.74
N VAL A 73 6.41 -2.09 4.66
CA VAL A 73 5.36 -1.10 4.94
C VAL A 73 5.22 -0.26 3.69
N SER A 74 4.11 -0.40 2.96
CA SER A 74 4.08 0.08 1.58
C SER A 74 2.71 0.36 0.96
N ASN A 75 2.66 1.19 -0.08
CA ASN A 75 1.47 1.42 -0.92
C ASN A 75 1.71 0.94 -2.37
N PRO A 76 1.38 -0.32 -2.69
CA PRO A 76 1.57 -0.89 -4.02
C PRO A 76 0.65 -0.29 -5.10
N PRO A 77 1.05 -0.35 -6.38
CA PRO A 77 0.14 -0.03 -7.48
C PRO A 77 -1.00 -1.06 -7.56
N PHE A 78 -2.25 -0.58 -7.49
CA PHE A 78 -3.44 -1.46 -7.42
C PHE A 78 -3.76 -2.18 -8.74
N SER A 79 -3.12 -1.77 -9.83
CA SER A 79 -3.20 -2.43 -11.13
C SER A 79 -2.46 -3.77 -11.18
N LYS A 80 -1.45 -3.96 -10.31
CA LYS A 80 -0.63 -5.18 -10.17
C LYS A 80 -0.94 -5.97 -8.90
N SER A 81 -2.11 -5.76 -8.28
CA SER A 81 -2.45 -6.40 -7.00
C SER A 81 -2.33 -7.93 -7.04
N LYS A 82 -2.66 -8.58 -8.16
CA LYS A 82 -2.63 -10.05 -8.26
C LYS A 82 -1.21 -10.58 -8.12
N GLU A 83 -0.28 -10.00 -8.85
CA GLU A 83 1.14 -10.34 -8.85
C GLU A 83 1.78 -9.99 -7.50
N ILE A 84 1.45 -8.82 -6.95
CA ILE A 84 1.99 -8.33 -5.68
C ILE A 84 1.55 -9.22 -4.52
N ILE A 85 0.26 -9.56 -4.44
CA ILE A 85 -0.27 -10.45 -3.38
C ILE A 85 0.35 -11.85 -3.45
N LYS A 86 0.53 -12.39 -4.66
CA LYS A 86 1.25 -13.67 -4.84
C LYS A 86 2.69 -13.56 -4.31
N ARG A 87 3.40 -12.51 -4.71
CA ARG A 87 4.80 -12.30 -4.30
C ARG A 87 4.94 -12.07 -2.80
N LEU A 88 4.05 -11.30 -2.17
CA LEU A 88 4.04 -11.12 -0.71
C LEU A 88 3.86 -12.45 0.03
N SER A 89 2.98 -13.33 -0.47
CA SER A 89 2.79 -14.67 0.08
C SER A 89 4.01 -15.58 -0.12
N GLU A 90 4.74 -15.43 -1.24
CA GLU A 90 6.00 -16.15 -1.51
C GLU A 90 7.17 -15.64 -0.66
N LEU A 91 7.24 -14.33 -0.41
CA LEU A 91 8.23 -13.72 0.47
C LEU A 91 8.05 -14.16 1.92
N ASP A 92 6.81 -14.44 2.33
CA ASP A 92 6.45 -14.87 3.68
C ASP A 92 6.99 -13.95 4.80
N LYS A 93 7.16 -12.67 4.47
CA LYS A 93 7.70 -11.61 5.33
C LYS A 93 6.56 -10.83 6.01
N PRO A 94 6.74 -10.31 7.25
CA PRO A 94 5.79 -9.40 7.83
C PRO A 94 5.52 -8.20 6.93
N PHE A 95 4.26 -7.77 6.84
CA PHE A 95 3.92 -6.59 6.07
C PHE A 95 2.72 -5.83 6.62
N ILE A 96 2.67 -4.55 6.25
CA ILE A 96 1.51 -3.67 6.27
C ILE A 96 1.41 -3.03 4.88
N ILE A 97 0.37 -3.34 4.11
CA ILE A 97 0.18 -2.78 2.75
C ILE A 97 -1.17 -2.08 2.61
N ILE A 98 -1.17 -0.92 1.97
CA ILE A 98 -2.41 -0.21 1.62
C ILE A 98 -2.99 -0.85 0.36
N MET A 99 -4.24 -1.30 0.40
CA MET A 99 -4.98 -1.71 -0.80
C MET A 99 -6.47 -1.42 -0.66
N PRO A 100 -7.22 -1.31 -1.79
CA PRO A 100 -8.66 -1.15 -1.74
C PRO A 100 -9.33 -2.27 -0.93
N SER A 101 -10.31 -1.93 -0.09
CA SER A 101 -10.98 -2.86 0.82
C SER A 101 -11.64 -4.05 0.09
N SER A 102 -12.06 -3.84 -1.15
CA SER A 102 -12.66 -4.87 -1.99
C SER A 102 -11.68 -5.97 -2.41
N LYS A 103 -10.37 -5.75 -2.31
CA LYS A 103 -9.34 -6.73 -2.73
C LYS A 103 -9.40 -8.02 -1.93
N ILE A 104 -9.84 -7.98 -0.68
CA ILE A 104 -10.02 -9.17 0.17
C ILE A 104 -10.99 -10.20 -0.43
N ASN A 105 -11.96 -9.76 -1.25
CA ASN A 105 -12.96 -10.62 -1.86
C ASN A 105 -12.45 -11.38 -3.09
N THR A 106 -11.26 -11.05 -3.58
CA THR A 106 -10.73 -11.63 -4.81
C THR A 106 -10.16 -13.02 -4.58
N SER A 107 -10.21 -13.87 -5.61
CA SER A 107 -9.69 -15.24 -5.52
C SER A 107 -8.19 -15.27 -5.24
N TYR A 108 -7.39 -14.38 -5.85
CA TYR A 108 -5.96 -14.35 -5.61
C TYR A 108 -5.61 -13.95 -4.18
N PHE A 109 -6.38 -13.05 -3.55
CA PHE A 109 -6.16 -12.71 -2.14
C PHE A 109 -6.51 -13.90 -1.26
N ARG A 110 -7.68 -14.50 -1.48
CA ARG A 110 -8.13 -15.69 -0.75
C ARG A 110 -7.14 -16.85 -0.88
N GLU A 111 -6.70 -17.22 -2.07
CA GLU A 111 -5.82 -18.38 -2.25
C GLU A 111 -4.44 -18.19 -1.62
N ASN A 112 -3.94 -16.95 -1.55
CA ASN A 112 -2.63 -16.67 -0.97
C ASN A 112 -2.65 -16.51 0.56
N PHE A 113 -3.77 -16.07 1.16
CA PHE A 113 -3.83 -15.70 2.57
C PHE A 113 -4.98 -16.34 3.38
N LYS A 114 -5.86 -17.15 2.78
CA LYS A 114 -6.87 -17.91 3.55
C LYS A 114 -6.16 -18.77 4.59
N ASN A 115 -6.58 -18.64 5.85
CA ASN A 115 -6.03 -19.38 6.99
C ASN A 115 -4.56 -19.08 7.34
N LYS A 116 -3.97 -18.00 6.83
CA LYS A 116 -2.61 -17.59 7.20
C LYS A 116 -2.56 -16.62 8.41
N GLY A 117 -3.69 -16.23 8.99
CA GLY A 117 -3.73 -15.23 10.06
C GLY A 117 -3.48 -13.82 9.52
N LEU A 118 -4.19 -13.45 8.45
CA LEU A 118 -4.19 -12.08 7.93
C LEU A 118 -4.96 -11.17 8.89
N GLN A 119 -4.39 -10.03 9.24
CA GLN A 119 -5.02 -8.99 10.05
C GLN A 119 -5.30 -7.76 9.18
N ILE A 120 -6.22 -6.88 9.59
CA ILE A 120 -6.50 -5.63 8.89
C ILE A 120 -6.58 -4.45 9.87
N ILE A 121 -6.13 -3.29 9.41
CA ILE A 121 -6.37 -2.02 10.09
C ILE A 121 -7.35 -1.22 9.22
N ILE A 122 -8.44 -0.76 9.83
CA ILE A 122 -9.50 0.03 9.19
C ILE A 122 -9.28 1.52 9.52
N PRO A 123 -8.99 2.38 8.52
CA PRO A 123 -8.84 3.80 8.75
C PRO A 123 -10.15 4.47 9.19
N ARG A 124 -10.08 5.46 10.08
CA ARG A 124 -11.22 6.29 10.48
C ARG A 124 -11.83 7.10 9.32
N LYS A 125 -10.99 7.49 8.36
CA LYS A 125 -11.36 8.30 7.19
C LYS A 125 -10.73 7.72 5.94
N ARG A 126 -11.37 7.96 4.79
CA ARG A 126 -10.84 7.58 3.48
C ARG A 126 -9.45 8.19 3.26
N ILE A 127 -8.52 7.36 2.78
CA ILE A 127 -7.20 7.81 2.35
C ILE A 127 -7.34 8.50 1.00
N HIS A 128 -6.97 9.78 0.94
CA HIS A 128 -6.95 10.57 -0.28
C HIS A 128 -5.54 10.60 -0.87
N PHE A 129 -5.36 9.91 -2.00
CA PHE A 129 -4.06 9.84 -2.67
C PHE A 129 -3.86 11.04 -3.60
N THR A 130 -2.61 11.46 -3.73
CA THR A 130 -2.24 12.57 -4.63
C THR A 130 -1.88 12.01 -5.99
N LYS A 131 -2.67 12.35 -7.01
CA LYS A 131 -2.41 11.91 -8.37
C LYS A 131 -1.24 12.68 -8.97
N HIS A 132 -0.31 11.95 -9.58
CA HIS A 132 0.76 12.51 -10.39
C HIS A 132 0.56 12.17 -11.87
N ILE A 133 1.02 13.08 -12.72
CA ILE A 133 1.16 12.88 -14.18
C ILE A 133 2.57 13.36 -14.51
N ASP A 134 3.36 12.51 -15.19
CA ASP A 134 4.75 12.78 -15.55
C ASP A 134 5.61 13.23 -14.35
N GLY A 135 5.41 12.56 -13.20
CA GLY A 135 6.15 12.81 -11.95
C GLY A 135 5.76 14.10 -11.23
N LYS A 136 4.70 14.80 -11.64
CA LYS A 136 4.24 16.05 -11.01
C LYS A 136 2.82 15.93 -10.47
N PRO A 137 2.51 16.53 -9.31
CA PRO A 137 1.15 16.54 -8.79
C PRO A 137 0.22 17.27 -9.75
N VAL A 138 -0.97 16.73 -9.95
CA VAL A 138 -2.00 17.37 -10.79
C VAL A 138 -2.52 18.62 -10.09
N GLU A 139 -2.41 19.78 -10.74
CA GLU A 139 -2.91 21.05 -10.19
C GLU A 139 -4.42 20.99 -9.96
N GLY A 140 -4.88 21.48 -8.80
CA GLY A 140 -6.29 21.46 -8.44
C GLY A 140 -6.85 20.07 -8.12
N TRP A 141 -6.01 19.04 -7.99
CA TRP A 141 -6.43 17.71 -7.56
C TRP A 141 -7.04 17.77 -6.15
N LYS A 142 -8.36 17.57 -6.08
CA LYS A 142 -9.10 17.48 -4.82
C LYS A 142 -9.08 16.05 -4.28
N ASN A 143 -9.54 15.89 -3.05
CA ASN A 143 -9.84 14.61 -2.40
C ASN A 143 -10.83 13.77 -3.25
N ALA A 144 -10.32 13.06 -4.26
CA ALA A 144 -11.09 12.43 -5.33
C ALA A 144 -11.09 10.90 -5.28
N THR A 145 -10.40 10.29 -4.31
CA THR A 145 -10.46 8.84 -4.10
C THR A 145 -11.92 8.41 -3.89
N CYS A 146 -12.41 7.54 -4.77
CA CYS A 146 -13.79 7.05 -4.79
C CYS A 146 -13.97 5.67 -4.14
N PHE A 147 -12.93 5.14 -3.51
CA PHE A 147 -12.91 3.84 -2.84
C PHE A 147 -12.20 3.95 -1.49
N ASP A 148 -12.52 3.00 -0.61
CA ASP A 148 -11.90 2.90 0.72
C ASP A 148 -10.78 1.85 0.69
N CYS A 149 -9.75 2.07 1.49
CA CYS A 149 -8.60 1.17 1.62
C CYS A 149 -8.51 0.64 3.05
N PHE A 150 -7.98 -0.57 3.17
CA PHE A 150 -7.48 -1.09 4.45
C PHE A 150 -5.95 -1.10 4.42
N TYR A 151 -5.34 -1.15 5.60
CA TYR A 151 -4.00 -1.67 5.72
C TYR A 151 -4.10 -3.19 5.96
N TYR A 152 -3.73 -3.98 4.96
CA TYR A 152 -3.66 -5.43 5.12
C TYR A 152 -2.35 -5.79 5.78
N CYS A 153 -2.43 -6.63 6.80
CA CYS A 153 -1.33 -6.92 7.71
C CYS A 153 -1.08 -8.43 7.78
N TYR A 154 0.18 -8.81 7.82
CA TYR A 154 0.59 -10.21 7.93
C TYR A 154 1.78 -10.35 8.87
N LYS A 155 1.76 -11.34 9.76
CA LYS A 155 2.77 -11.58 10.80
C LYS A 155 3.09 -10.33 11.65
N MET A 156 2.08 -9.48 11.85
CA MET A 156 2.19 -8.30 12.71
C MET A 156 1.90 -8.62 14.17
N ASN A 157 1.14 -9.68 14.42
CA ASN A 157 0.80 -10.18 15.76
C ASN A 157 0.09 -9.11 16.60
N PHE A 158 -0.82 -8.34 16.00
CA PHE A 158 -1.72 -7.48 16.78
C PHE A 158 -2.63 -8.34 17.65
N ASP A 159 -3.14 -7.76 18.74
CA ASP A 159 -4.05 -8.46 19.65
C ASP A 159 -5.38 -8.84 18.98
N ASN A 160 -5.84 -8.04 18.00
CA ASN A 160 -7.06 -8.30 17.24
C ASN A 160 -6.78 -8.57 15.76
N ASP A 161 -7.65 -9.36 15.13
CA ASP A 161 -7.64 -9.53 13.67
C ASP A 161 -8.06 -8.26 12.92
N ILE A 162 -8.86 -7.41 13.57
CA ILE A 162 -9.37 -6.16 13.02
C ILE A 162 -9.07 -5.02 14.00
N GLU A 163 -8.18 -4.12 13.59
CA GLU A 163 -7.85 -2.90 14.33
C GLU A 163 -8.63 -1.71 13.75
N TRP A 164 -9.32 -0.96 14.61
CA TRP A 164 -10.11 0.21 14.21
C TRP A 164 -9.38 1.48 14.65
N LEU A 165 -8.97 2.31 13.69
CA LEU A 165 -8.34 3.59 14.04
C LEU A 165 -9.39 4.55 14.60
N LEU A 166 -9.06 5.16 15.73
CA LEU A 166 -9.89 6.15 16.43
C LEU A 166 -9.71 7.55 15.86
#